data_AF-A0A1W9SV18-F1
#
_entry.id   AF-A0A1W9SV18-F1
#
_cell.length_a   1.000
_cell.length_b   1.000
_cell.length_c   1.000
_cell.angle_alpha   90.00
_cell.angle_beta   90.00
_cell.angle_gamma   90.00
#
_symmetry.space_group_name_H-M   'P 1'
#
loop_
_entity.id
_entity.type
_entity.pdbx_description
1 polymer ?
#
loop_
_entity_poly.entity_id
_entity_poly.type
_entity_poly.pdbx_seq_one_letter_code
_entity_poly.pdbx_strand_id
1 'polypeptide(L)'
;MYLKITKSYLRTLDKKTICILIPNLSGKYNLTKEKLISLALQRPSDISQRSWASYKTFALVCGFCRDNAVFYTKAKNINPWHCVLCGKVSPSSSFKHNLLKCTEFLKIASNKSFKIEIIARKALIEQALVALISNFEIYIRTTYALILDLKHVLFGESIFEIIYKDSRNQFLNMGSINKKLKKVFSIDLKKDLGNDSFNFLSKMYSSRHVIIHNGGFKDKEYISQTGEKKSEFKKSVSIKIEDIRIFISLSKNIFKKVDLNLNTVLIDYIKRAEEFKNKHSKN
;
A
#
# COMPACT_ATOMS: atom_id res chain seq x y z
N MET A 1 -1.82 -16.40 -27.30
CA MET A 1 -1.56 -16.73 -25.88
C MET A 1 -2.85 -16.55 -25.09
N TYR A 2 -3.52 -17.65 -24.73
CA TYR A 2 -4.77 -17.60 -23.96
C TYR A 2 -4.43 -17.44 -22.47
N LEU A 3 -4.96 -16.40 -21.83
CA LEU A 3 -4.79 -16.19 -20.39
C LEU A 3 -5.54 -17.28 -19.62
N LYS A 4 -4.79 -18.11 -18.89
CA LYS A 4 -5.36 -19.09 -17.96
C LYS A 4 -5.91 -18.33 -16.75
N ILE A 5 -7.18 -17.94 -16.83
CA ILE A 5 -7.90 -17.36 -15.69
C ILE A 5 -7.89 -18.40 -14.57
N THR A 6 -7.29 -18.06 -13.43
CA THR A 6 -7.18 -19.01 -12.32
C THR A 6 -8.55 -19.27 -11.70
N LYS A 7 -8.81 -20.51 -11.28
CA LYS A 7 -10.07 -20.90 -10.61
C LYS A 7 -10.38 -20.02 -9.39
N SER A 8 -9.36 -19.52 -8.71
CA SER A 8 -9.48 -18.60 -7.57
C SER A 8 -10.04 -17.23 -7.96
N TYR A 9 -9.63 -16.65 -9.10
CA TYR A 9 -10.16 -15.37 -9.58
C TYR A 9 -11.62 -15.48 -10.01
N LEU A 10 -11.97 -16.53 -10.75
CA LEU A 10 -13.36 -16.81 -11.18
C LEU A 10 -14.31 -17.01 -10.00
N ARG A 11 -13.82 -17.53 -8.86
CA ARG A 11 -14.62 -17.72 -7.63
C ARG A 11 -14.93 -16.42 -6.88
N THR A 12 -14.20 -15.34 -7.14
CA THR A 12 -14.45 -14.03 -6.51
C THR A 12 -15.40 -13.15 -7.32
N LEU A 13 -15.74 -13.56 -8.54
CA LEU A 13 -16.65 -12.81 -9.40
C LEU A 13 -18.06 -13.37 -9.26
N ASP A 14 -19.03 -12.50 -8.99
CA ASP A 14 -20.44 -12.85 -9.09
C ASP A 14 -20.73 -13.32 -10.53
N LYS A 15 -21.48 -14.40 -10.70
CA LYS A 15 -21.73 -15.10 -11.98
C LYS A 15 -22.36 -14.21 -13.06
N LYS A 16 -22.83 -13.01 -12.69
CA LYS A 16 -23.38 -11.98 -13.59
C LYS A 16 -22.32 -11.02 -14.17
N THR A 17 -21.03 -11.21 -13.87
CA THR A 17 -19.95 -10.28 -14.25
C THR A 17 -19.24 -10.75 -15.51
N ILE A 18 -19.63 -10.22 -16.67
CA ILE A 18 -18.82 -10.37 -17.89
C ILE A 18 -17.54 -9.54 -17.69
N CYS A 19 -16.40 -10.22 -17.54
CA CYS A 19 -15.07 -9.60 -17.53
C CYS A 19 -14.42 -9.82 -18.90
N ILE A 20 -14.39 -8.79 -19.74
CA ILE A 20 -13.55 -8.82 -20.94
C ILE A 20 -12.18 -8.32 -20.52
N LEU A 21 -11.20 -9.22 -20.59
CA LEU A 21 -9.80 -8.89 -20.43
C LEU A 21 -9.21 -8.68 -21.82
N ILE A 22 -8.80 -7.44 -22.13
CA ILE A 22 -8.02 -7.19 -23.35
C ILE A 22 -6.57 -6.93 -22.92
N PRO A 23 -5.69 -7.96 -22.95
CA PRO A 23 -4.27 -7.74 -22.78
C PRO A 23 -3.71 -6.99 -24.01
N ASN A 24 -2.76 -6.09 -23.78
CA ASN A 24 -1.93 -5.51 -24.84
C ASN A 24 -2.71 -4.68 -25.90
N LEU A 25 -3.38 -3.62 -25.44
CA LEU A 25 -4.27 -2.79 -26.26
C LEU A 25 -3.60 -1.88 -27.30
N SER A 26 -2.28 -1.71 -27.24
CA SER A 26 -1.56 -0.78 -28.12
C SER A 26 -1.53 -1.20 -29.59
N GLY A 27 -1.67 -2.49 -29.89
CA GLY A 27 -1.55 -3.00 -31.27
C GLY A 27 -2.87 -3.33 -31.99
N LYS A 28 -3.95 -3.63 -31.26
CA LYS A 28 -5.10 -4.37 -31.86
C LYS A 28 -6.39 -3.56 -32.07
N TYR A 29 -6.51 -2.36 -31.50
CA TYR A 29 -7.80 -1.63 -31.48
C TYR A 29 -7.72 -0.13 -31.84
N ASN A 30 -6.60 0.38 -32.36
CA ASN A 30 -6.42 1.80 -32.71
C ASN A 30 -6.89 2.77 -31.59
N LEU A 31 -6.79 2.35 -30.33
CA LEU A 31 -7.06 3.22 -29.19
C LEU A 31 -5.83 4.11 -29.01
N THR A 32 -5.97 5.38 -29.36
CA THR A 32 -4.88 6.34 -29.24
C THR A 32 -4.43 6.52 -27.79
N LYS A 33 -3.15 6.84 -27.64
CA LYS A 33 -2.42 7.06 -26.39
C LYS A 33 -3.12 8.04 -25.44
N GLU A 34 -3.67 9.13 -25.97
CA GLU A 34 -4.44 10.11 -25.18
C GLU A 34 -5.72 9.51 -24.59
N LYS A 35 -6.30 8.50 -25.25
CA LYS A 35 -7.56 7.85 -24.86
C LYS A 35 -7.34 6.84 -23.73
N LEU A 36 -6.25 6.09 -23.74
CA LEU A 36 -5.89 5.19 -22.63
C LEU A 36 -5.45 5.97 -21.39
N ILE A 37 -4.71 7.06 -21.57
CA ILE A 37 -4.31 7.96 -20.48
C ILE A 37 -5.52 8.70 -19.92
N SER A 38 -6.44 9.20 -20.76
CA SER A 38 -7.68 9.83 -20.27
C SER A 38 -8.58 8.83 -19.54
N LEU A 39 -8.68 7.58 -20.01
CA LEU A 39 -9.44 6.51 -19.34
C LEU A 39 -8.83 6.07 -18.00
N ALA A 40 -7.50 6.10 -17.88
CA ALA A 40 -6.79 5.75 -16.64
C ALA A 40 -6.78 6.90 -15.62
N LEU A 41 -6.82 8.16 -16.09
CA LEU A 41 -6.88 9.36 -15.25
C LEU A 41 -8.31 9.80 -14.90
N GLN A 42 -9.31 9.42 -15.69
CA GLN A 42 -10.71 9.64 -15.37
C GLN A 42 -11.10 8.76 -14.18
N ARG A 43 -11.54 9.40 -13.10
CA ARG A 43 -12.18 8.67 -12.00
C ARG A 43 -13.39 7.89 -12.55
N PRO A 44 -13.78 6.76 -11.93
CA PRO A 44 -14.86 5.88 -12.40
C PRO A 44 -16.26 6.52 -12.55
N SER A 45 -16.40 7.83 -12.40
CA SER A 45 -17.68 8.55 -12.48
C SER A 45 -18.03 9.08 -13.87
N ASP A 46 -17.09 9.27 -14.80
CA ASP A 46 -17.31 10.26 -15.88
C ASP A 46 -17.35 9.71 -17.33
N ILE A 47 -17.58 8.41 -17.55
CA ILE A 47 -17.70 7.87 -18.92
C ILE A 47 -19.10 7.30 -19.16
N SER A 48 -19.97 8.14 -19.72
CA SER A 48 -21.22 7.73 -20.35
C SER A 48 -21.17 8.05 -21.84
N GLN A 49 -20.71 7.10 -22.66
CA GLN A 49 -21.00 7.14 -24.11
C GLN A 49 -21.64 5.82 -24.56
N ARG A 50 -22.62 6.00 -25.45
CA ARG A 50 -23.82 5.18 -25.65
C ARG A 50 -23.51 3.77 -26.18
N SER A 51 -24.40 2.83 -25.80
CA SER A 51 -24.44 1.36 -25.98
C SER A 51 -23.70 0.48 -24.94
N TRP A 52 -22.81 1.05 -24.11
CA TRP A 52 -22.12 0.34 -23.01
C TRP A 52 -22.41 0.93 -21.61
N ALA A 53 -23.52 1.66 -21.46
CA ALA A 53 -23.86 2.49 -20.29
C ALA A 53 -23.91 1.77 -18.90
N SER A 54 -23.73 0.45 -18.84
CA SER A 54 -23.69 -0.32 -17.59
C SER A 54 -22.30 -0.85 -17.21
N TYR A 55 -21.29 -0.68 -18.06
CA TYR A 55 -19.94 -1.21 -17.80
C TYR A 55 -18.99 -0.10 -17.35
N LYS A 56 -18.27 -0.34 -16.26
CA LYS A 56 -17.11 0.46 -15.83
C LYS A 56 -15.84 -0.11 -16.46
N THR A 57 -15.00 0.77 -16.99
CA THR A 57 -13.70 0.45 -17.57
C THR A 57 -12.60 0.73 -16.55
N PHE A 58 -11.68 -0.21 -16.34
CA PHE A 58 -10.51 -0.02 -15.48
C PHE A 58 -9.25 -0.30 -16.27
N ALA A 59 -8.40 0.70 -16.47
CA ALA A 59 -7.03 0.48 -16.93
C ALA A 59 -6.15 0.26 -15.70
N LEU A 60 -5.47 -0.89 -15.64
CA LEU A 60 -4.56 -1.23 -14.57
C LEU A 60 -3.18 -1.54 -15.14
N VAL A 61 -2.18 -0.81 -14.66
CA VAL A 61 -0.78 -1.15 -14.87
C VAL A 61 -0.27 -1.77 -13.58
N CYS A 62 0.24 -3.00 -13.67
CA CYS A 62 0.78 -3.67 -12.51
C CYS A 62 2.25 -3.27 -12.31
N GLY A 63 2.59 -2.67 -11.16
CA GLY A 63 3.99 -2.36 -10.86
C GLY A 63 4.92 -3.58 -10.76
N PHE A 64 4.38 -4.79 -10.51
CA PHE A 64 5.17 -6.01 -10.39
C PHE A 64 5.52 -6.62 -11.76
N CYS A 65 4.51 -6.96 -12.57
CA CYS A 65 4.76 -7.55 -13.88
C CYS A 65 4.91 -6.53 -15.00
N ARG A 66 4.71 -5.24 -14.69
CA ARG A 66 4.86 -4.08 -15.59
C ARG A 66 3.99 -4.14 -16.85
N ASP A 67 2.97 -4.99 -16.80
CA ASP A 67 2.02 -5.20 -17.87
C ASP A 67 0.71 -4.47 -17.54
N ASN A 68 -0.06 -4.18 -18.58
CA ASN A 68 -1.32 -3.48 -18.49
C ASN A 68 -2.49 -4.35 -18.95
N ALA A 69 -3.62 -4.16 -18.29
CA ALA A 69 -4.87 -4.77 -18.68
C ALA A 69 -5.99 -3.73 -18.55
N VAL A 70 -6.92 -3.77 -19.49
CA VAL A 70 -8.20 -3.08 -19.34
C VAL A 70 -9.27 -4.09 -19.00
N PHE A 71 -10.06 -3.74 -17.99
CA PHE A 71 -11.19 -4.52 -17.52
C PHE A 71 -12.48 -3.79 -17.81
N TYR A 72 -13.47 -4.56 -18.24
CA TYR A 72 -14.85 -4.12 -18.32
C TYR A 72 -15.66 -4.90 -17.31
N THR A 73 -16.42 -4.22 -16.45
CA THR A 73 -17.31 -4.88 -15.48
C THR A 73 -18.63 -4.13 -15.32
N LYS A 74 -19.73 -4.89 -15.24
CA LYS A 74 -21.08 -4.38 -14.92
C LYS A 74 -21.26 -4.07 -13.44
N ALA A 75 -20.38 -4.57 -12.59
CA ALA A 75 -20.52 -4.43 -11.15
C ALA A 75 -20.06 -3.04 -10.71
N LYS A 76 -20.91 -2.35 -9.95
CA LYS A 76 -20.70 -0.93 -9.62
C LYS A 76 -19.46 -0.66 -8.74
N ASN A 77 -18.80 -1.66 -8.14
CA ASN A 77 -17.69 -1.49 -7.19
C ASN A 77 -16.56 -2.54 -7.29
N ILE A 78 -16.36 -3.22 -8.42
CA ILE A 78 -15.26 -4.20 -8.52
C ILE A 78 -13.96 -3.46 -8.85
N ASN A 79 -13.05 -3.41 -7.88
CA ASN A 79 -11.64 -3.14 -8.13
C ASN A 79 -10.88 -4.45 -7.87
N PRO A 80 -10.26 -5.07 -8.90
CA PRO A 80 -9.64 -6.37 -8.72
C PRO A 80 -8.54 -6.29 -7.66
N TRP A 81 -8.67 -7.15 -6.64
CA TRP A 81 -7.75 -7.17 -5.51
C TRP A 81 -6.32 -7.59 -5.91
N HIS A 82 -6.23 -8.47 -6.91
CA HIS A 82 -4.99 -8.98 -7.48
C HIS A 82 -4.84 -8.49 -8.91
N CYS A 83 -3.59 -8.29 -9.35
CA CYS A 83 -3.28 -8.24 -10.77
C CYS A 83 -3.74 -9.55 -11.42
N VAL A 84 -4.50 -9.47 -12.49
CA VAL A 84 -4.99 -10.69 -13.16
C VAL A 84 -3.95 -11.38 -14.03
N LEU A 85 -2.86 -10.68 -14.33
CA LEU A 85 -1.78 -11.20 -15.16
C LEU A 85 -0.79 -11.98 -14.28
N CYS A 86 -0.32 -11.38 -13.18
CA CYS A 86 0.68 -12.01 -12.30
C CYS A 86 0.16 -12.46 -10.93
N GLY A 87 -1.11 -12.21 -10.59
CA GLY A 87 -1.71 -12.59 -9.31
C GLY A 87 -1.26 -11.77 -8.10
N LYS A 88 -0.30 -10.84 -8.23
CA LYS A 88 0.20 -10.03 -7.11
C LYS A 88 -0.83 -8.98 -6.67
N VAL A 89 -0.94 -8.76 -5.36
CA VAL A 89 -1.78 -7.69 -4.76
C VAL A 89 -0.99 -6.38 -4.76
N SER A 90 -1.60 -5.27 -5.15
CA SER A 90 -0.92 -3.98 -5.06
C SER A 90 -0.66 -3.60 -3.59
N PRO A 91 0.46 -2.92 -3.27
CA PRO A 91 0.75 -2.49 -1.90
C PRO A 91 -0.40 -1.67 -1.32
N SER A 92 -1.00 -0.81 -2.14
CA SER A 92 -2.07 0.10 -1.75
C SER A 92 -3.38 -0.61 -1.44
N SER A 93 -3.74 -1.63 -2.23
CA SER A 93 -4.88 -2.49 -1.91
C SER A 93 -4.62 -3.18 -0.57
N SER A 94 -3.49 -3.90 -0.45
CA SER A 94 -3.09 -4.63 0.76
C SER A 94 -3.17 -3.75 2.03
N PHE A 95 -2.58 -2.55 1.97
CA PHE A 95 -2.59 -1.59 3.06
C PHE A 95 -4.01 -1.20 3.48
N LYS A 96 -4.88 -0.84 2.51
CA LYS A 96 -6.27 -0.43 2.78
C LYS A 96 -7.08 -1.53 3.46
N HIS A 97 -6.97 -2.77 3.00
CA HIS A 97 -7.71 -3.89 3.60
C HIS A 97 -7.25 -4.22 5.01
N ASN A 98 -5.95 -4.24 5.24
CA ASN A 98 -5.42 -4.48 6.58
C ASN A 98 -5.78 -3.33 7.53
N LEU A 99 -5.86 -2.09 7.04
CA LEU A 99 -6.36 -0.96 7.80
C LEU A 99 -7.84 -1.12 8.18
N LEU A 100 -8.68 -1.64 7.28
CA LEU A 100 -10.09 -1.96 7.56
C LEU A 100 -10.18 -3.01 8.68
N LYS A 101 -9.41 -4.11 8.59
CA LYS A 101 -9.36 -5.14 9.63
C LYS A 101 -8.95 -4.57 11.00
N CYS A 102 -7.92 -3.72 11.03
CA CYS A 102 -7.50 -3.08 12.28
C CYS A 102 -8.57 -2.15 12.86
N THR A 103 -9.34 -1.48 11.99
CA THR A 103 -10.47 -0.64 12.42
C THR A 103 -11.57 -1.50 13.05
N GLU A 104 -11.83 -2.70 12.53
CA GLU A 104 -12.78 -3.64 13.14
C GLU A 104 -12.29 -4.13 14.52
N PHE A 105 -11.00 -4.42 14.69
CA PHE A 105 -10.44 -4.75 16.01
C PHE A 105 -10.65 -3.63 17.02
N LEU A 106 -10.48 -2.37 16.61
CA LEU A 106 -10.72 -1.22 17.48
C LEU A 106 -12.19 -1.07 17.87
N LYS A 107 -13.12 -1.35 16.94
CA LYS A 107 -14.56 -1.35 17.27
C LYS A 107 -14.88 -2.37 18.34
N ILE A 108 -14.34 -3.58 18.23
CA ILE A 108 -14.51 -4.64 19.24
C ILE A 108 -13.91 -4.20 20.58
N ALA A 109 -12.66 -3.71 20.58
CA ALA A 109 -11.97 -3.27 21.80
C ALA A 109 -12.64 -2.07 22.49
N SER A 110 -13.30 -1.21 21.72
CA SER A 110 -14.02 -0.01 22.23
C SER A 110 -15.44 -0.32 22.70
N ASN A 111 -16.00 -1.47 22.33
CA ASN A 111 -17.41 -1.76 22.59
C ASN A 111 -17.60 -2.16 24.06
N LYS A 112 -18.30 -1.30 24.81
CA LYS A 112 -18.61 -1.49 26.23
C LYS A 112 -19.56 -2.67 26.50
N SER A 113 -20.32 -3.10 25.50
CA SER A 113 -21.27 -4.21 25.61
C SER A 113 -20.57 -5.56 25.69
N PHE A 114 -19.34 -5.68 25.20
CA PHE A 114 -18.53 -6.86 25.47
C PHE A 114 -17.89 -6.72 26.86
N LYS A 115 -18.26 -7.61 27.78
CA LYS A 115 -17.57 -7.81 29.06
C LYS A 115 -16.20 -8.46 28.81
N ILE A 116 -15.30 -7.72 28.16
CA ILE A 116 -13.92 -8.13 27.97
C ILE A 116 -13.16 -7.77 29.24
N GLU A 117 -12.46 -8.74 29.80
CA GLU A 117 -11.54 -8.52 30.92
C GLU A 117 -10.51 -7.44 30.57
N ILE A 118 -10.11 -6.63 31.56
CA ILE A 118 -9.17 -5.50 31.35
C ILE A 118 -7.88 -5.97 30.68
N ILE A 119 -7.37 -7.15 31.08
CA ILE A 119 -6.15 -7.76 30.53
C ILE A 119 -6.33 -8.08 29.04
N ALA A 120 -7.44 -8.74 28.69
CA ALA A 120 -7.75 -9.07 27.29
C ALA A 120 -7.93 -7.81 26.43
N ARG A 121 -8.55 -6.74 26.97
CA ARG A 121 -8.67 -5.46 26.26
C ARG A 121 -7.31 -4.82 26.00
N LYS A 122 -6.41 -4.84 26.99
CA LYS A 122 -5.03 -4.34 26.83
C LYS A 122 -4.31 -5.11 25.73
N ALA A 123 -4.36 -6.44 25.77
CA ALA A 123 -3.73 -7.30 24.75
C ALA A 123 -4.29 -7.01 23.34
N LEU A 124 -5.60 -6.82 23.19
CA LEU A 124 -6.21 -6.46 21.90
C LEU A 124 -5.68 -5.14 21.34
N ILE A 125 -5.51 -4.12 22.19
CA ILE A 125 -4.98 -2.81 21.78
C ILE A 125 -3.51 -2.92 21.35
N GLU A 126 -2.71 -3.65 22.12
CA GLU A 126 -1.30 -3.90 21.79
C GLU A 126 -1.15 -4.67 20.47
N GLN A 127 -1.96 -5.72 20.26
CA GLN A 127 -1.98 -6.46 18.99
C GLN A 127 -2.46 -5.60 17.82
N ALA A 128 -3.44 -4.72 18.03
CA ALA A 128 -3.86 -3.77 17.00
C ALA A 128 -2.71 -2.83 16.60
N LEU A 129 -1.93 -2.33 17.56
CA LEU A 129 -0.75 -1.50 17.29
C LEU A 129 0.30 -2.27 16.49
N VAL A 130 0.64 -3.48 16.93
CA VAL A 130 1.63 -4.35 16.26
C VAL A 130 1.21 -4.64 14.82
N ALA A 131 -0.05 -4.99 14.59
CA ALA A 131 -0.58 -5.26 13.26
C ALA A 131 -0.55 -4.02 12.36
N LEU A 132 -0.94 -2.85 12.87
CA LEU A 132 -0.95 -1.60 12.11
C LEU A 132 0.44 -1.16 11.68
N ILE A 133 1.41 -1.16 12.60
CA ILE A 133 2.78 -0.78 12.29
C ILE A 133 3.40 -1.78 11.33
N SER A 134 3.20 -3.09 11.53
CA SER A 134 3.74 -4.11 10.63
C SER A 134 3.14 -3.99 9.21
N ASN A 135 1.85 -3.69 9.11
CA ASN A 135 1.20 -3.42 7.82
C ASN A 135 1.76 -2.16 7.14
N PHE A 136 1.99 -1.10 7.91
CA PHE A 136 2.58 0.14 7.39
C PHE A 136 4.03 -0.06 6.94
N GLU A 137 4.85 -0.79 7.72
CA GLU A 137 6.22 -1.19 7.35
C GLU A 137 6.23 -1.95 6.01
N ILE A 138 5.39 -2.98 5.88
CA ILE A 138 5.30 -3.79 4.66
C ILE A 138 4.88 -2.92 3.47
N TYR A 139 3.89 -2.04 3.65
CA TYR A 139 3.45 -1.13 2.60
C TYR A 139 4.58 -0.22 2.10
N ILE A 140 5.28 0.45 3.01
CA ILE A 140 6.37 1.37 2.65
C ILE A 140 7.52 0.60 1.99
N ARG A 141 7.94 -0.55 2.55
CA ARG A 141 9.01 -1.38 1.97
C ARG A 141 8.68 -1.88 0.58
N THR A 142 7.47 -2.39 0.39
CA THR A 142 7.03 -2.89 -0.93
C THR A 142 7.00 -1.76 -1.95
N THR A 143 6.48 -0.60 -1.56
CA THR A 143 6.42 0.58 -2.44
C THR A 143 7.81 1.11 -2.78
N TYR A 144 8.72 1.15 -1.81
CA TYR A 144 10.13 1.50 -2.01
C TYR A 144 10.80 0.60 -3.05
N ALA A 145 10.66 -0.72 -2.88
CA ALA A 145 11.25 -1.69 -3.80
C ALA A 145 10.66 -1.58 -5.21
N LEU A 146 9.34 -1.41 -5.33
CA LEU A 146 8.69 -1.20 -6.63
C LEU A 146 9.16 0.06 -7.33
N ILE A 147 9.29 1.18 -6.62
CA ILE A 147 9.71 2.44 -7.23
C ILE A 147 11.14 2.35 -7.74
N LEU A 148 12.05 1.77 -6.96
CA LEU A 148 13.43 1.59 -7.41
C LEU A 148 13.51 0.65 -8.61
N ASP A 149 12.76 -0.45 -8.59
CA ASP A 149 12.66 -1.37 -9.71
C ASP A 149 12.17 -0.66 -10.99
N LEU A 150 11.08 0.10 -10.91
CA LEU A 150 10.51 0.86 -12.03
C LEU A 150 11.42 1.98 -12.53
N LYS A 151 12.19 2.63 -11.64
CA LYS A 151 13.12 3.69 -12.01
C LYS A 151 14.34 3.13 -12.76
N HIS A 152 14.87 1.99 -12.33
CA HIS A 152 16.15 1.48 -12.82
C HIS A 152 16.03 0.41 -13.90
N VAL A 153 14.90 -0.29 -13.98
CA VAL A 153 14.73 -1.38 -14.95
C VAL A 153 13.57 -1.05 -15.88
N LEU A 154 13.90 -0.73 -17.13
CA LEU A 154 12.90 -0.46 -18.16
C LEU A 154 12.46 -1.75 -18.89
N PHE A 155 13.41 -2.65 -19.17
CA PHE A 155 13.21 -3.95 -19.80
C PHE A 155 14.04 -5.02 -19.09
N GLY A 156 13.68 -6.28 -19.25
CA GLY A 156 14.37 -7.41 -18.60
C GLY A 156 13.79 -7.76 -17.22
N GLU A 157 14.54 -8.56 -16.48
CA GLU A 157 14.11 -9.11 -15.21
C GLU A 157 13.96 -8.03 -14.13
N SER A 158 12.93 -8.17 -13.29
CA SER A 158 12.70 -7.28 -12.16
C SER A 158 13.73 -7.51 -11.06
N ILE A 159 14.29 -6.42 -10.55
CA ILE A 159 15.17 -6.42 -9.38
C ILE A 159 14.39 -6.20 -8.08
N PHE A 160 13.06 -6.19 -8.13
CA PHE A 160 12.17 -5.97 -6.98
C PHE A 160 12.53 -6.88 -5.80
N GLU A 161 12.69 -8.18 -6.03
CA GLU A 161 12.93 -9.15 -4.94
C GLU A 161 14.29 -8.94 -4.28
N ILE A 162 15.31 -8.51 -5.04
CA ILE A 162 16.64 -8.17 -4.51
C ILE A 162 16.50 -6.97 -3.57
N ILE A 163 15.90 -5.88 -4.06
CA ILE A 163 15.71 -4.64 -3.27
C ILE A 163 14.83 -4.89 -2.04
N TYR A 164 13.77 -5.68 -2.19
CA TYR A 164 12.84 -6.00 -1.11
C TYR A 164 13.53 -6.78 0.02
N LYS A 165 14.42 -7.74 -0.32
CA LYS A 165 15.21 -8.48 0.66
C LYS A 165 16.25 -7.58 1.35
N ASP A 166 17.01 -6.81 0.58
CA ASP A 166 18.09 -5.95 1.10
C ASP A 166 17.57 -4.82 2.00
N SER A 167 16.31 -4.43 1.82
CA SER A 167 15.70 -3.35 2.58
C SER A 167 14.89 -3.81 3.80
N ARG A 168 14.88 -5.11 4.14
CA ARG A 168 14.04 -5.69 5.21
C ARG A 168 14.11 -4.93 6.52
N ASN A 169 15.32 -4.64 7.02
CA ASN A 169 15.53 -4.00 8.32
C ASN A 169 15.49 -2.47 8.27
N GLN A 170 15.38 -1.88 7.09
CA GLN A 170 15.50 -0.42 6.89
C GLN A 170 14.21 0.34 7.22
N PHE A 171 13.10 -0.36 7.45
CA PHE A 171 11.78 0.23 7.74
C PHE A 171 11.30 -0.06 9.17
N LEU A 172 12.19 -0.54 10.05
CA LEU A 172 11.86 -0.89 11.43
C LEU A 172 11.71 0.32 12.38
N ASN A 173 12.08 1.52 11.95
CA ASN A 173 11.91 2.75 12.72
C ASN A 173 11.63 3.96 11.81
N MET A 174 10.92 4.95 12.36
CA MET A 174 10.49 6.14 11.62
C MET A 174 11.65 7.00 11.11
N GLY A 175 12.78 7.06 11.82
CA GLY A 175 13.96 7.78 11.37
C GLY A 175 14.52 7.23 10.06
N SER A 176 14.64 5.90 9.98
CA SER A 176 15.13 5.19 8.79
C SER A 176 14.13 5.29 7.64
N ILE A 177 12.83 5.14 7.94
CA ILE A 177 11.74 5.39 6.98
C ILE A 177 11.86 6.81 6.39
N ASN A 178 11.99 7.83 7.23
CA ASN A 178 12.10 9.22 6.76
C ASN A 178 13.31 9.42 5.86
N LYS A 179 14.49 8.88 6.24
CA LYS A 179 15.71 8.97 5.42
C LYS A 179 15.50 8.35 4.03
N LYS A 180 14.86 7.17 3.96
CA LYS A 180 14.61 6.47 2.69
C LYS A 180 13.56 7.18 1.84
N LEU A 181 12.47 7.64 2.45
CA LEU A 181 11.44 8.41 1.76
C LEU A 181 11.99 9.73 1.23
N LYS A 182 12.78 10.46 2.01
CA LYS A 182 13.42 11.69 1.58
C LYS A 182 14.36 11.48 0.41
N LYS A 183 15.18 10.42 0.44
CA LYS A 183 16.13 10.10 -0.62
C LYS A 183 15.47 9.66 -1.93
N VAL A 184 14.44 8.79 -1.87
CA VAL A 184 13.89 8.13 -3.07
C VAL A 184 12.63 8.80 -3.61
N PHE A 185 11.85 9.43 -2.73
CA PHE A 185 10.54 10.01 -3.03
C PHE A 185 10.51 11.53 -2.91
N SER A 186 11.58 12.15 -2.40
CA SER A 186 11.58 13.57 -2.02
C SER A 186 10.49 13.92 -1.00
N ILE A 187 10.10 12.94 -0.16
CA ILE A 187 9.10 13.10 0.91
C ILE A 187 9.85 13.22 2.24
N ASP A 188 9.74 14.37 2.91
CA ASP A 188 10.28 14.58 4.26
C ASP A 188 9.15 14.50 5.29
N LEU A 189 8.91 13.30 5.82
CA LEU A 189 7.84 13.06 6.81
C LEU A 189 7.98 13.93 8.05
N LYS A 190 9.20 14.22 8.50
CA LYS A 190 9.41 15.03 9.70
C LYS A 190 8.97 16.47 9.45
N LYS A 191 9.29 17.02 8.28
CA LYS A 191 8.82 18.35 7.86
C LYS A 191 7.30 18.35 7.61
N ASP A 192 6.81 17.32 6.94
CA ASP A 192 5.44 17.23 6.45
C ASP A 192 4.39 17.02 7.54
N LEU A 193 4.73 16.29 8.61
CA LEU A 193 3.82 15.97 9.70
C LEU A 193 4.00 16.89 10.91
N GLY A 194 5.10 17.62 10.97
CA GLY A 194 5.56 18.33 12.16
C GLY A 194 6.22 17.39 13.19
N ASN A 195 6.95 18.01 14.12
CA ASN A 195 7.79 17.28 15.09
C ASN A 195 6.94 16.39 16.02
N ASP A 196 5.78 16.87 16.47
CA ASP A 196 4.95 16.14 17.43
C ASP A 196 4.37 14.85 16.83
N SER A 197 3.77 14.94 15.63
CA SER A 197 3.26 13.78 14.91
C SER A 197 4.37 12.79 14.54
N PHE A 198 5.55 13.30 14.17
CA PHE A 198 6.69 12.45 13.85
C PHE A 198 7.23 11.72 15.10
N ASN A 199 7.34 12.42 16.22
CA ASN A 199 7.78 11.86 17.49
C ASN A 199 6.75 10.86 18.03
N PHE A 200 5.46 11.14 17.86
CA PHE A 200 4.38 10.20 18.17
C PHE A 200 4.53 8.90 17.38
N LEU A 201 4.69 8.96 16.06
CA LEU A 201 4.90 7.76 15.23
C LEU A 201 6.17 7.02 15.65
N SER A 202 7.25 7.74 15.91
CA SER A 202 8.53 7.15 16.36
C SER A 202 8.34 6.39 17.68
N LYS A 203 7.63 6.98 18.64
CA LYS A 203 7.27 6.34 19.91
C LYS A 203 6.42 5.09 19.69
N MET A 204 5.42 5.13 18.80
CA MET A 204 4.60 3.96 18.48
C MET A 204 5.43 2.81 17.91
N TYR A 205 6.42 3.10 17.06
CA TYR A 205 7.38 2.11 16.56
C TYR A 205 8.23 1.49 17.68
N SER A 206 8.76 2.31 18.59
CA SER A 206 9.48 1.80 19.78
C SER A 206 8.56 0.97 20.67
N SER A 207 7.29 1.36 20.84
CA SER A 207 6.29 0.59 21.58
C SER A 207 6.05 -0.78 20.95
N ARG A 208 5.91 -0.89 19.62
CA ARG A 208 5.82 -2.19 18.93
C ARG A 208 7.01 -3.07 19.27
N HIS A 209 8.23 -2.52 19.20
CA HIS A 209 9.45 -3.28 19.45
C HIS A 209 9.40 -3.94 20.84
N VAL A 210 9.11 -3.17 21.88
CA VAL A 210 9.05 -3.70 23.25
C VAL A 210 7.84 -4.61 23.49
N ILE A 211 6.70 -4.40 22.81
CA ILE A 211 5.56 -5.32 22.88
C ILE A 211 5.95 -6.70 22.33
N ILE A 212 6.64 -6.75 21.19
CA ILE A 212 7.02 -8.01 20.53
C ILE A 212 8.15 -8.72 21.29
N HIS A 213 9.19 -7.98 21.69
CA HIS A 213 10.45 -8.58 22.16
C HIS A 213 10.60 -8.60 23.68
N ASN A 214 9.95 -7.67 24.39
CA ASN A 214 10.14 -7.46 25.82
C ASN A 214 8.83 -7.60 26.61
N GLY A 215 7.83 -8.31 26.08
CA GLY A 215 6.54 -8.52 26.76
C GLY A 215 5.81 -7.22 27.12
N GLY A 216 6.07 -6.13 26.39
CA GLY A 216 5.52 -4.80 26.64
C GLY A 216 6.24 -3.99 27.71
N PHE A 217 7.39 -4.43 28.23
CA PHE A 217 8.17 -3.67 29.22
C PHE A 217 9.20 -2.75 28.55
N LYS A 218 9.24 -1.48 28.99
CA LYS A 218 10.16 -0.45 28.49
C LYS A 218 11.61 -0.80 28.85
N ASP A 219 12.47 -0.92 27.86
CA ASP A 219 13.91 -1.16 28.03
C ASP A 219 14.73 0.13 27.88
N LYS A 220 16.06 0.03 27.96
CA LYS A 220 16.96 1.18 27.83
C LYS A 220 16.88 1.82 26.44
N GLU A 221 16.71 1.00 25.40
CA GLU A 221 16.61 1.48 24.02
C GLU A 221 15.34 2.31 23.82
N TYR A 222 14.18 1.82 24.29
CA TYR A 222 12.91 2.54 24.27
C TYR A 222 13.03 3.89 24.97
N ILE A 223 13.60 3.93 26.19
CA ILE A 223 13.77 5.18 26.94
C ILE A 223 14.66 6.16 26.17
N SER A 224 15.76 5.68 25.61
CA SER A 224 16.67 6.51 24.80
C SER A 224 16.02 7.06 23.54
N GLN A 225 15.18 6.27 22.86
CA GLN A 225 14.54 6.66 21.60
C GLN A 225 13.35 7.59 21.81
N THR A 226 12.62 7.44 22.91
CA THR A 226 11.38 8.18 23.19
C THR A 226 11.60 9.42 24.05
N GLY A 227 12.74 9.52 24.74
CA GLY A 227 13.03 10.61 25.67
C GLY A 227 12.22 10.56 26.96
N GLU A 228 11.58 9.42 27.26
CA GLU A 228 10.87 9.23 28.53
C GLU A 228 11.85 9.26 29.73
N LYS A 229 11.34 9.56 30.92
CA LYS A 229 12.17 9.64 32.13
C LYS A 229 12.76 8.25 32.45
N LYS A 230 13.99 8.20 32.98
CA LYS A 230 14.62 6.94 33.44
C LYS A 230 13.77 6.18 34.47
N SER A 231 12.94 6.88 35.24
CA SER A 231 11.97 6.27 36.18
C SER A 231 10.91 5.40 35.50
N GLU A 232 10.76 5.47 34.18
CA GLU A 232 9.84 4.63 33.39
C GLU A 232 10.46 3.30 32.97
N PHE A 233 11.76 3.09 33.21
CA PHE A 233 12.43 1.83 32.90
C PHE A 233 11.75 0.63 33.57
N LYS A 234 11.61 -0.48 32.83
CA LYS A 234 10.89 -1.71 33.23
C LYS A 234 9.40 -1.55 33.55
N LYS A 235 8.81 -0.36 33.36
CA LYS A 235 7.35 -0.24 33.38
C LYS A 235 6.76 -0.72 32.07
N SER A 236 5.50 -1.17 32.10
CA SER A 236 4.79 -1.53 30.88
C SER A 236 4.51 -0.29 30.02
N VAL A 237 4.53 -0.45 28.71
CA VAL A 237 3.96 0.53 27.79
C VAL A 237 2.46 0.64 28.03
N SER A 238 1.95 1.87 27.92
CA SER A 238 0.53 2.16 28.05
C SER A 238 0.06 2.75 26.74
N ILE A 239 -0.69 1.94 25.98
CA ILE A 239 -1.24 2.32 24.68
C ILE A 239 -2.75 2.44 24.84
N LYS A 240 -3.29 3.60 24.45
CA LYS A 240 -4.72 3.88 24.48
C LYS A 240 -5.32 3.67 23.09
N ILE A 241 -6.63 3.45 23.05
CA ILE A 241 -7.39 3.38 21.79
C ILE A 241 -7.19 4.65 20.94
N GLU A 242 -7.10 5.80 21.60
CA GLU A 242 -6.89 7.09 20.91
C GLU A 242 -5.52 7.15 20.23
N ASP A 243 -4.48 6.56 20.82
CA ASP A 243 -3.16 6.45 20.17
C ASP A 243 -3.28 5.67 18.85
N ILE A 244 -4.06 4.59 18.84
CA ILE A 244 -4.27 3.81 17.61
C ILE A 244 -5.01 4.63 16.55
N ARG A 245 -6.01 5.43 16.96
CA ARG A 245 -6.75 6.31 16.04
C ARG A 245 -5.85 7.39 15.43
N ILE A 246 -5.01 8.01 16.26
CA ILE A 246 -4.00 8.97 15.80
C ILE A 246 -3.05 8.29 14.81
N PHE A 247 -2.55 7.09 15.13
CA PHE A 247 -1.67 6.32 14.24
C PHE A 247 -2.33 6.02 12.89
N ILE A 248 -3.59 5.57 12.88
CA ILE A 248 -4.36 5.33 11.65
C ILE A 248 -4.49 6.61 10.83
N SER A 249 -4.82 7.73 11.46
CA SER A 249 -4.98 9.02 10.79
C SER A 249 -3.67 9.47 10.12
N LEU A 250 -2.57 9.45 10.87
CA LEU A 250 -1.25 9.81 10.36
C LEU A 250 -0.79 8.85 9.24
N SER A 251 -1.01 7.54 9.42
CA SER A 251 -0.67 6.54 8.42
C SER A 251 -1.44 6.72 7.11
N LYS A 252 -2.72 7.13 7.17
CA LYS A 252 -3.52 7.48 5.98
C LYS A 252 -2.95 8.70 5.26
N ASN A 253 -2.45 9.69 5.99
CA ASN A 253 -1.85 10.88 5.39
C ASN A 253 -0.54 10.54 4.66
N ILE A 254 0.31 9.73 5.29
CA ILE A 254 1.56 9.24 4.65
C ILE A 254 1.23 8.36 3.45
N PHE A 255 0.28 7.45 3.60
CA PHE A 255 -0.21 6.58 2.53
C PHE A 255 -0.60 7.39 1.29
N LYS A 256 -1.42 8.44 1.43
CA LYS A 256 -1.84 9.26 0.28
C LYS A 256 -0.64 9.85 -0.49
N LYS A 257 0.38 10.34 0.22
CA LYS A 257 1.57 10.94 -0.39
C LYS A 257 2.43 9.89 -1.11
N VAL A 258 2.68 8.77 -0.46
CA VAL A 258 3.49 7.68 -0.99
C VAL A 258 2.79 7.01 -2.19
N ASP A 259 1.48 6.79 -2.10
CA ASP A 259 0.65 6.21 -3.16
C ASP A 259 0.61 7.12 -4.40
N LEU A 260 0.48 8.44 -4.20
CA LEU A 260 0.56 9.40 -5.30
C LEU A 260 1.92 9.32 -6.01
N ASN A 261 3.02 9.27 -5.25
CA ASN A 261 4.36 9.16 -5.82
C ASN A 261 4.57 7.87 -6.61
N LEU A 262 4.09 6.73 -6.09
CA LEU A 262 4.12 5.45 -6.81
C LEU A 262 3.36 5.55 -8.15
N ASN A 263 2.18 6.15 -8.15
CA ASN A 263 1.40 6.35 -9.38
C ASN A 263 2.14 7.26 -10.37
N THR A 264 2.79 8.32 -9.91
CA THR A 264 3.62 9.17 -10.77
C THR A 264 4.78 8.39 -11.40
N VAL A 265 5.48 7.56 -10.62
CA VAL A 265 6.58 6.73 -11.13
C VAL A 265 6.09 5.66 -12.11
N LEU A 266 4.92 5.07 -11.87
CA LEU A 266 4.30 4.13 -12.81
C LEU A 266 3.97 4.80 -14.14
N ILE A 267 3.40 6.01 -14.11
CA ILE A 267 3.09 6.78 -15.32
C ILE A 267 4.38 7.11 -16.10
N ASP A 268 5.42 7.54 -15.40
CA ASP A 268 6.73 7.82 -16.00
C ASP A 268 7.35 6.58 -16.65
N TYR A 269 7.31 5.44 -15.96
CA TYR A 269 7.78 4.16 -16.49
C TYR A 269 7.09 3.81 -17.82
N ILE A 270 5.76 3.94 -17.89
CA ILE A 270 4.98 3.64 -19.11
C ILE A 270 5.45 4.53 -20.25
N LYS A 271 5.61 5.84 -20.00
CA LYS A 271 6.07 6.80 -21.01
C LYS A 271 7.45 6.41 -21.57
N ARG A 272 8.41 6.13 -20.69
CA ARG A 272 9.76 5.70 -21.08
C ARG A 272 9.75 4.41 -21.89
N ALA A 273 8.92 3.44 -21.50
CA ALA A 273 8.84 2.15 -22.19
C ALA A 273 8.26 2.31 -23.60
N GLU A 274 7.27 3.19 -23.79
CA GLU A 274 6.72 3.52 -25.10
C GLU A 274 7.72 4.26 -26.00
N GLU A 275 8.40 5.27 -25.46
CA GLU A 275 9.42 6.03 -26.19
C GLU A 275 10.52 5.12 -26.72
N PHE A 276 10.98 4.17 -25.90
CA PHE A 276 11.96 3.18 -26.31
C PHE A 276 11.42 2.27 -27.43
N LYS A 277 10.19 1.75 -27.30
CA LYS A 277 9.57 0.94 -28.36
C LYS A 277 9.46 1.70 -29.68
N ASN A 278 9.01 2.95 -29.65
CA ASN A 278 8.83 3.78 -30.85
C ASN A 278 10.17 4.12 -31.54
N LYS A 279 11.26 4.23 -30.78
CA LYS A 279 12.61 4.42 -31.33
C LYS A 279 13.16 3.16 -32.01
N HIS A 280 12.66 1.98 -31.67
CA HIS A 280 13.19 0.70 -32.15
C HIS A 280 12.22 -0.10 -33.03
N SER A 281 10.99 0.38 -33.22
CA SER A 281 10.04 -0.15 -34.22
C SER A 281 10.17 0.52 -35.60
N LYS A 282 11.03 1.53 -35.72
CA LYS A 282 11.32 2.24 -36.98
C LYS A 282 12.60 1.76 -37.69
N ASN A 283 13.25 0.74 -37.13
CA ASN A 283 14.35 -0.01 -37.74
C ASN A 283 13.87 -1.43 -38.02
#